data_AF-S4RPQ5-F1
#
_entry.id   AF-S4RPQ5-F1
#
_cell.length_a   1.000
_cell.length_b   1.000
_cell.length_c   1.000
_cell.angle_alpha   90.00
_cell.angle_beta   90.00
_cell.angle_gamma   90.00
#
_symmetry.space_group_name_H-M   'P 1'
#
loop_
_entity.id
_entity.type
_entity.pdbx_description
1 polymer ?
#
loop_
_entity_poly.entity_id
_entity_poly.type
_entity_poly.pdbx_seq_one_letter_code
_entity_poly.pdbx_strand_id
1 'polypeptide(L)'
;RIRVTVEGQFLHFIYPYQFLDAPEWESLRPSEDGKFQVTLTADTTCCFVSWRRRDLYLLLASDRYMARLFSLLIGHDIAEKLYLLNQRLGGPRGASRFDVRLPGLDRDADDGDGCTSVAPANRVQRGKPGGGGGGGGTVDEPRAG
;
A
#
# COMPACT_ATOMS: atom_id res chain seq x y z
N ARG A 1 -14.70 -11.27 15.73
CA ARG A 1 -14.04 -10.84 14.47
C ARG A 1 -13.45 -12.07 13.79
N ILE A 2 -13.44 -12.08 12.47
CA ILE A 2 -12.93 -13.18 11.66
C ILE A 2 -11.61 -12.74 11.03
N ARG A 3 -10.58 -13.56 11.13
CA ARG A 3 -9.25 -13.36 10.54
C ARG A 3 -9.21 -14.00 9.17
N VAL A 4 -8.74 -13.25 8.19
CA VAL A 4 -8.51 -13.72 6.81
C VAL A 4 -7.01 -13.93 6.60
N THR A 5 -6.63 -15.10 6.10
CA THR A 5 -5.24 -15.41 5.73
C THR A 5 -5.14 -16.01 4.33
N VAL A 6 -4.02 -15.80 3.65
CA VAL A 6 -3.65 -16.49 2.40
C VAL A 6 -2.31 -17.15 2.62
N GLU A 7 -2.23 -18.46 2.40
CA GLU A 7 -0.99 -19.23 2.63
C GLU A 7 -0.35 -18.97 4.01
N GLY A 8 -1.19 -18.79 5.04
CA GLY A 8 -0.75 -18.48 6.41
C GLY A 8 -0.40 -17.01 6.68
N GLN A 9 -0.33 -16.15 5.65
CA GLN A 9 -0.10 -14.72 5.79
C GLN A 9 -1.40 -13.96 6.08
N PHE A 10 -1.36 -13.02 7.04
CA PHE A 10 -2.52 -12.25 7.44
C PHE A 10 -2.91 -11.18 6.41
N LEU A 11 -4.16 -11.21 5.95
CA LEU A 11 -4.71 -10.27 4.97
C LEU A 11 -5.49 -9.13 5.61
N HIS A 12 -6.53 -9.42 6.37
CA HIS A 12 -7.35 -8.43 7.09
C HIS A 12 -8.28 -9.13 8.10
N PHE A 13 -8.94 -8.34 8.93
CA PHE A 13 -10.08 -8.82 9.73
C PHE A 13 -11.38 -8.49 9.01
N ILE A 14 -12.35 -9.38 9.14
CA ILE A 14 -13.76 -9.14 8.84
C ILE A 14 -14.47 -8.88 10.19
N TYR A 15 -15.13 -7.74 10.26
CA TYR A 15 -15.85 -7.25 11.42
C TYR A 15 -17.34 -7.60 11.33
N PRO A 16 -18.10 -7.47 12.46
CA PRO A 16 -19.54 -7.64 12.42
C PRO A 16 -20.18 -6.81 11.30
N TYR A 17 -21.18 -7.39 10.64
CA TYR A 17 -21.93 -6.77 9.54
C TYR A 17 -21.16 -6.55 8.22
N GLN A 18 -19.94 -7.07 8.10
CA GLN A 18 -19.22 -7.13 6.82
C GLN A 18 -19.45 -8.48 6.13
N PHE A 19 -19.34 -8.50 4.81
CA PHE A 19 -19.53 -9.72 4.03
C PHE A 19 -18.33 -10.65 4.18
N LEU A 20 -18.59 -11.96 4.11
CA LEU A 20 -17.52 -12.97 4.07
C LEU A 20 -17.07 -13.27 2.64
N ASP A 21 -18.00 -13.19 1.69
CA ASP A 21 -17.92 -13.77 0.35
C ASP A 21 -18.39 -12.79 -0.75
N ALA A 22 -18.38 -11.49 -0.48
CA ALA A 22 -18.74 -10.47 -1.47
C ALA A 22 -17.92 -10.57 -2.79
N PRO A 23 -16.59 -10.79 -2.77
CA PRO A 23 -15.83 -11.03 -3.99
C PRO A 23 -16.31 -12.27 -4.78
N GLU A 24 -16.66 -13.34 -4.09
CA GLU A 24 -17.16 -14.59 -4.69
C GLU A 24 -18.60 -14.44 -5.21
N TRP A 25 -19.41 -13.63 -4.55
CA TRP A 25 -20.73 -13.27 -5.05
C TRP A 25 -20.63 -12.60 -6.42
N GLU A 26 -19.78 -11.58 -6.54
CA GLU A 26 -19.63 -10.79 -7.76
C GLU A 26 -18.90 -11.55 -8.89
N SER A 27 -17.90 -12.38 -8.55
CA SER A 27 -17.04 -13.04 -9.55
C SER A 27 -17.56 -14.37 -10.08
N LEU A 28 -18.37 -15.11 -9.32
CA LEU A 28 -18.85 -16.43 -9.73
C LEU A 28 -20.16 -16.36 -10.50
N ARG A 29 -20.31 -17.21 -11.52
CA ARG A 29 -21.61 -17.41 -12.14
C ARG A 29 -22.54 -18.21 -11.22
N PRO A 30 -23.87 -18.06 -11.32
CA PRO A 30 -24.83 -18.81 -10.49
C PRO A 30 -24.68 -20.35 -10.53
N SER A 31 -24.11 -20.89 -11.61
CA SER A 31 -23.89 -22.32 -11.82
C SER A 31 -22.48 -22.80 -11.48
N GLU A 32 -21.59 -21.90 -11.06
CA GLU A 32 -20.18 -22.22 -10.78
C GLU A 32 -19.95 -22.34 -9.28
N ASP A 33 -19.32 -23.45 -8.89
CA ASP A 33 -18.78 -23.60 -7.54
C ASP A 33 -17.42 -22.91 -7.48
N GLY A 34 -17.29 -21.92 -6.61
CA GLY A 34 -16.03 -21.23 -6.36
C GLY A 34 -15.24 -21.87 -5.23
N LYS A 35 -13.92 -21.80 -5.32
CA LYS A 35 -13.02 -22.02 -4.17
C LYS A 35 -12.57 -20.68 -3.63
N PHE A 36 -12.74 -20.50 -2.33
CA PHE A 36 -12.11 -19.40 -1.61
C PHE A 36 -10.60 -19.59 -1.64
N GLN A 37 -9.88 -18.58 -2.08
CA GLN A 37 -8.40 -18.59 -2.12
C GLN A 37 -7.79 -18.24 -0.75
N VAL A 38 -8.64 -17.91 0.23
CA VAL A 38 -8.27 -17.47 1.57
C VAL A 38 -8.86 -18.41 2.62
N THR A 39 -8.23 -18.43 3.79
CA THR A 39 -8.71 -19.14 4.97
C THR A 39 -9.34 -18.13 5.94
N LEU A 40 -10.58 -18.41 6.35
CA LEU A 40 -11.31 -17.65 7.37
C LEU A 40 -11.19 -18.37 8.72
N THR A 41 -10.72 -17.66 9.75
CA THR A 41 -10.60 -18.18 11.12
C THR A 41 -11.32 -17.27 12.09
N ALA A 42 -12.21 -17.80 12.92
CA ALA A 42 -12.88 -17.02 13.95
C ALA A 42 -11.93 -16.77 15.13
N ASP A 43 -11.49 -15.53 15.33
CA ASP A 43 -10.65 -15.13 16.49
C ASP A 43 -11.49 -15.01 17.78
N THR A 44 -12.81 -14.81 17.63
CA THR A 44 -13.77 -14.71 18.74
C THR A 44 -15.03 -15.49 18.39
N THR A 45 -15.95 -15.66 19.35
CA THR A 45 -17.31 -16.12 19.05
C THR A 45 -17.93 -15.19 17.99
N CYS A 46 -18.39 -15.79 16.90
CA CYS A 46 -18.98 -15.10 15.76
C CYS A 46 -20.24 -15.83 15.33
N CYS A 47 -21.22 -15.08 14.82
CA CYS A 47 -22.39 -15.62 14.14
C CYS A 47 -22.38 -15.05 12.71
N PHE A 48 -22.85 -15.84 11.76
CA PHE A 48 -23.02 -15.41 10.37
C PHE A 48 -24.39 -15.84 9.88
N VAL A 49 -24.89 -15.12 8.89
CA VAL A 49 -26.09 -15.49 8.15
C VAL A 49 -25.65 -15.95 6.78
N SER A 50 -26.22 -17.04 6.30
CA SER A 50 -25.95 -17.59 4.97
C SER A 50 -27.25 -17.81 4.22
N TRP A 51 -27.16 -17.69 2.90
CA TRP A 51 -28.26 -17.96 1.98
C TRP A 51 -27.79 -18.92 0.89
N ARG A 52 -28.68 -19.79 0.40
CA ARG A 52 -28.40 -20.52 -0.83
C ARG A 52 -28.41 -19.54 -1.99
N ARG A 53 -27.39 -19.59 -2.84
CA ARG A 53 -27.22 -18.68 -3.98
C ARG A 53 -28.50 -18.56 -4.82
N ARG A 54 -29.08 -19.70 -5.22
CA ARG A 54 -30.32 -19.74 -6.03
C ARG A 54 -31.48 -18.98 -5.38
N ASP A 55 -31.69 -19.14 -4.08
CA ASP A 55 -32.83 -18.54 -3.38
C ASP A 55 -32.64 -17.03 -3.27
N LEU A 56 -31.42 -16.58 -2.97
CA LEU A 56 -31.09 -15.15 -2.93
C LEU A 56 -31.22 -14.51 -4.31
N TYR A 57 -30.78 -15.16 -5.38
CA TYR A 57 -30.98 -14.66 -6.75
C TYR A 57 -32.45 -14.47 -7.11
N LEU A 58 -33.31 -15.43 -6.75
CA LEU A 58 -34.75 -15.32 -7.00
C LEU A 58 -35.36 -14.15 -6.23
N LEU A 59 -34.96 -13.95 -4.97
CA LEU A 59 -35.39 -12.80 -4.17
C LEU A 59 -34.99 -11.47 -4.85
N LEU A 60 -33.72 -11.31 -5.20
CA LEU A 60 -33.22 -10.08 -5.83
C LEU A 60 -33.83 -9.88 -7.24
N ALA A 61 -34.17 -10.95 -7.96
CA ALA A 61 -34.89 -10.83 -9.23
C ALA A 61 -36.32 -10.32 -9.03
N SER A 62 -36.97 -10.69 -7.92
CA SER A 62 -38.34 -10.28 -7.60
C SER A 62 -38.44 -8.86 -7.02
N ASP A 63 -37.43 -8.41 -6.27
CA ASP A 63 -37.40 -7.12 -5.59
C ASP A 63 -36.25 -6.24 -6.10
N ARG A 64 -36.61 -5.23 -6.91
CA ARG A 64 -35.66 -4.28 -7.52
C ARG A 64 -34.95 -3.39 -6.49
N TYR A 65 -35.62 -3.08 -5.38
CA TYR A 65 -35.02 -2.25 -4.33
C TYR A 65 -33.95 -3.04 -3.60
N MET A 66 -34.28 -4.26 -3.16
CA MET A 66 -33.33 -5.15 -2.51
C MET A 66 -32.14 -5.48 -3.41
N ALA A 67 -32.37 -5.75 -4.70
CA ALA A 67 -31.29 -5.96 -5.67
C ALA A 67 -30.30 -4.79 -5.70
N ARG A 68 -30.82 -3.56 -5.82
CA ARG A 68 -29.97 -2.36 -5.88
C ARG A 68 -29.19 -2.16 -4.58
N LEU A 69 -29.85 -2.32 -3.44
CA LEU A 69 -29.20 -2.20 -2.15
C LEU A 69 -28.09 -3.25 -2.00
N PHE A 70 -28.37 -4.50 -2.35
CA PHE A 70 -27.40 -5.59 -2.26
C PHE A 70 -26.16 -5.33 -3.14
N SER A 71 -26.36 -4.89 -4.39
CA SER A 71 -25.26 -4.52 -5.28
C SER A 71 -24.40 -3.38 -4.72
N LEU A 72 -25.01 -2.36 -4.10
CA LEU A 72 -24.27 -1.27 -3.46
C LEU A 72 -23.47 -1.75 -2.26
N LEU A 73 -24.05 -2.60 -1.42
CA LEU A 73 -23.40 -3.13 -0.23
C LEU A 73 -22.20 -4.03 -0.60
N ILE A 74 -22.36 -4.91 -1.59
CA ILE A 74 -21.26 -5.74 -2.11
C ILE A 74 -20.16 -4.88 -2.72
N GLY A 75 -20.52 -3.90 -3.56
CA GLY A 75 -19.54 -3.02 -4.18
C GLY A 75 -18.74 -2.23 -3.14
N HIS A 76 -19.40 -1.75 -2.09
CA HIS A 76 -18.75 -1.08 -0.97
C HIS A 76 -17.79 -1.99 -0.21
N ASP A 77 -18.24 -3.20 0.15
CA ASP A 77 -17.43 -4.18 0.89
C ASP A 77 -16.18 -4.61 0.10
N ILE A 78 -16.32 -4.86 -1.21
CA ILE A 78 -15.18 -5.18 -2.10
C ILE A 78 -14.20 -4.00 -2.16
N ALA A 79 -14.69 -2.77 -2.37
CA ALA A 79 -13.85 -1.58 -2.45
C ALA A 79 -13.07 -1.33 -1.15
N GLU A 80 -13.74 -1.47 0.00
CA GLU A 80 -13.11 -1.33 1.32
C GLU A 80 -12.00 -2.37 1.51
N LYS A 81 -12.27 -3.65 1.19
CA LYS A 81 -11.27 -4.71 1.28
C LYS A 81 -10.08 -4.47 0.36
N LEU A 82 -10.30 -4.09 -0.90
CA LEU A 82 -9.23 -3.76 -1.84
C LEU A 82 -8.39 -2.58 -1.36
N TYR A 83 -9.04 -1.54 -0.82
CA TYR A 83 -8.36 -0.37 -0.26
C TYR A 83 -7.44 -0.76 0.91
N LEU A 84 -7.94 -1.57 1.85
CA LEU A 84 -7.16 -2.06 3.00
C LEU A 84 -5.98 -2.95 2.57
N LEU A 85 -6.16 -3.80 1.55
CA LEU A 85 -5.10 -4.63 1.01
C LEU A 85 -4.03 -3.80 0.29
N ASN A 86 -4.44 -2.81 -0.49
CA ASN A 86 -3.54 -1.90 -1.20
C ASN A 86 -2.60 -1.15 -0.25
N GLN A 87 -3.10 -0.70 0.90
CA GLN A 87 -2.27 -0.05 1.92
C GLN A 87 -1.12 -0.95 2.41
N ARG A 88 -1.33 -2.28 2.42
CA ARG A 88 -0.29 -3.25 2.83
C ARG A 88 0.70 -3.57 1.72
N LEU A 89 0.24 -3.57 0.46
CA LEU A 89 1.06 -3.85 -0.72
C LEU A 89 1.95 -2.67 -1.12
N GLY A 90 1.64 -1.45 -0.66
CA GLY A 90 2.34 -0.22 -1.04
C GLY A 90 3.77 -0.01 -0.49
N GLY A 91 4.41 -1.03 0.07
CA GLY A 91 5.81 -0.98 0.55
C GLY A 91 6.88 -1.01 -0.57
N PRO A 92 8.18 -0.90 -0.24
CA PRO A 92 9.28 -0.61 -1.18
C PRO A 92 9.59 -1.70 -2.23
N ARG A 93 8.77 -2.74 -2.33
CA ARG A 93 9.00 -3.91 -3.19
C ARG A 93 7.80 -4.14 -4.10
N GLY A 94 7.64 -3.28 -5.10
CA GLY A 94 7.15 -3.59 -6.45
C GLY A 94 5.84 -4.36 -6.65
N ALA A 95 5.03 -4.62 -5.62
CA ALA A 95 3.72 -5.24 -5.78
C ALA A 95 2.79 -4.22 -6.45
N SER A 96 2.17 -4.63 -7.56
CA SER A 96 1.22 -3.82 -8.30
C SER A 96 0.10 -3.38 -7.36
N ARG A 97 0.03 -2.07 -7.07
CA ARG A 97 -1.11 -1.47 -6.36
C ARG A 97 -2.31 -1.57 -7.30
N PHE A 98 -3.46 -2.05 -6.81
CA PHE A 98 -4.70 -1.92 -7.56
C PHE A 98 -5.06 -0.43 -7.58
N ASP A 99 -4.99 0.24 -8.72
CA ASP A 99 -5.34 1.65 -8.80
C ASP A 99 -6.88 1.81 -8.81
N VAL A 100 -7.45 1.93 -7.61
CA VAL A 100 -8.91 2.10 -7.39
C VAL A 100 -9.29 3.59 -7.32
N ARG A 101 -8.33 4.51 -7.49
CA ARG A 101 -8.56 5.95 -7.38
C ARG A 101 -9.31 6.45 -8.61
N LEU A 102 -10.15 7.47 -8.42
CA LEU A 102 -10.80 8.14 -9.53
C LEU A 102 -9.77 8.98 -10.30
N PRO A 103 -9.79 8.99 -11.64
CA PRO A 103 -8.91 9.83 -12.44
C PRO A 103 -9.06 11.30 -12.05
N GLY A 104 -7.96 11.94 -11.62
CA GLY A 104 -7.90 13.39 -11.37
C GLY A 104 -7.86 13.84 -9.91
N LEU A 105 -7.88 12.92 -8.92
CA LEU A 105 -7.73 13.25 -7.49
C LEU A 105 -6.27 13.14 -6.97
N ASP A 106 -5.30 12.85 -7.86
CA ASP A 106 -3.90 12.58 -7.48
C ASP A 106 -2.97 13.80 -7.57
N ARG A 107 -3.48 15.01 -7.38
CA ARG A 107 -2.64 16.21 -7.31
C ARG A 107 -2.73 16.80 -5.92
N ASP A 108 -1.56 17.01 -5.33
CA ASP A 108 -1.30 17.85 -4.16
C ASP A 108 -1.27 17.15 -2.78
N ALA A 109 -0.53 16.04 -2.70
CA ALA A 109 0.03 15.56 -1.43
C ALA A 109 1.45 15.02 -1.62
N ASP A 110 2.32 15.82 -2.23
CA ASP A 110 3.78 15.70 -2.05
C ASP A 110 4.20 16.96 -1.29
N ASP A 111 4.03 16.92 0.04
CA ASP A 111 4.62 17.89 0.95
C ASP A 111 6.14 17.76 0.82
N GLY A 112 6.75 18.77 0.21
CA GLY A 112 8.18 18.89 0.13
C GLY A 112 8.81 18.96 1.52
N ASP A 113 9.71 18.02 1.81
CA ASP A 113 10.97 18.37 2.45
C ASP A 113 12.02 17.30 2.13
N GLY A 114 13.13 17.72 1.54
CA GLY A 114 14.15 16.79 1.04
C GLY A 114 15.19 17.47 0.15
N CYS A 115 15.76 18.57 0.64
CA CYS A 115 16.93 19.21 0.07
C CYS A 115 18.04 18.17 -0.20
N THR A 116 18.27 17.83 -1.48
CA THR A 116 19.43 17.06 -1.91
C THR A 116 20.60 18.01 -2.16
N SER A 117 21.51 18.13 -1.20
CA SER A 117 22.88 18.57 -1.45
C SER A 117 23.86 17.51 -0.95
N VAL A 118 24.27 16.62 -1.85
CA VAL A 118 25.53 15.85 -1.78
C VAL A 118 26.61 16.74 -2.43
N ALA A 119 27.85 16.89 -1.94
CA ALA A 119 28.76 15.94 -1.32
C ALA A 119 29.80 16.66 -0.40
N PRO A 120 30.72 15.92 0.27
CA PRO A 120 32.00 15.69 -0.43
C PRO A 120 32.53 14.26 -0.27
N ALA A 121 33.04 13.70 -1.39
CA ALA A 121 33.82 12.48 -1.39
C ALA A 121 35.30 12.83 -1.22
N ASN A 122 35.84 12.47 -0.07
CA ASN A 122 37.25 12.60 0.24
C ASN A 122 38.01 11.43 -0.43
N ARG A 123 38.81 11.70 -1.47
CA ARG A 123 39.81 10.75 -1.98
C ARG A 123 40.92 11.47 -2.75
N VAL A 124 42.05 11.73 -2.10
CA VAL A 124 43.33 11.99 -2.78
C VAL A 124 44.38 11.03 -2.23
N GLN A 125 45.04 10.34 -3.16
CA GLN A 125 46.07 9.32 -2.97
C GLN A 125 47.42 9.94 -2.55
N ARG A 126 48.21 9.14 -1.84
CA ARG A 126 49.57 9.43 -1.37
C ARG A 126 50.57 9.60 -2.54
N GLY A 127 51.37 10.66 -2.48
CA GLY A 127 52.61 10.85 -3.26
C GLY A 127 53.62 11.68 -2.44
N LYS A 128 54.90 11.27 -2.45
CA LYS A 128 56.01 11.64 -1.56
C LYS A 128 56.62 13.06 -1.79
N PRO A 129 57.56 13.53 -0.94
CA PRO A 129 57.79 14.95 -0.63
C PRO A 129 58.95 15.57 -1.42
N GLY A 130 59.00 16.90 -1.43
CA GLY A 130 60.24 17.61 -1.74
C GLY A 130 60.04 19.09 -2.06
N GLY A 131 60.72 19.94 -1.28
CA GLY A 131 61.38 21.12 -1.82
C GLY A 131 60.58 22.41 -1.89
N GLY A 132 60.80 23.27 -0.89
CA GLY A 132 61.41 24.57 -1.12
C GLY A 132 60.53 25.70 -1.68
N GLY A 133 60.46 26.79 -0.92
CA GLY A 133 60.45 28.12 -1.52
C GLY A 133 59.34 29.05 -1.03
N GLY A 134 59.71 29.97 -0.15
CA GLY A 134 59.44 31.38 -0.40
C GLY A 134 58.29 32.03 0.34
N GLY A 135 58.64 32.87 1.31
CA GLY A 135 58.18 34.26 1.29
C GLY A 135 57.47 34.76 2.55
N GLY A 136 58.10 35.74 3.21
CA GLY A 136 57.39 36.77 3.98
C GLY A 136 58.02 37.14 5.31
N GLY A 137 58.95 38.11 5.31
CA GLY A 137 59.56 38.65 6.53
C GLY A 137 60.35 39.94 6.29
N THR A 138 59.60 41.03 6.16
CA THR A 138 59.88 42.43 6.51
C THR A 138 61.33 42.93 6.78
N VAL A 139 61.75 43.88 5.93
CA VAL A 139 62.17 45.28 6.23
C VAL A 139 63.44 45.54 7.07
N ASP A 140 64.34 46.27 6.38
CA ASP A 140 65.34 47.28 6.76
C ASP A 140 66.80 46.94 7.14
N GLU A 141 67.63 47.38 6.19
CA GLU A 141 69.05 47.71 6.12
C GLU A 141 69.45 48.83 7.10
N PRO A 142 70.68 48.79 7.66
CA PRO A 142 71.39 50.00 8.02
C PRO A 142 72.58 50.16 7.06
N ARG A 143 72.54 51.18 6.19
CA ARG A 143 73.70 51.57 5.40
C ARG A 143 74.60 52.45 6.26
N ALA A 144 75.87 52.09 6.22
CA ALA A 144 77.01 52.78 6.80
C ALA A 144 77.14 54.24 6.33
N GLY A 145 77.85 55.03 7.15
CA GLY A 145 78.50 56.27 6.72
C GLY A 145 77.71 57.53 7.02
#